data_AF-A0A957XR98-F1
#
_entry.id   AF-A0A957XR98-F1
#
_cell.length_a   1.000
_cell.length_b   1.000
_cell.length_c   1.000
_cell.angle_alpha   90.00
_cell.angle_beta   90.00
_cell.angle_gamma   90.00
#
_symmetry.space_group_name_H-M   'P 1'
#
loop_
_entity.id
_entity.type
_entity.pdbx_description
1 polymer ?
#
loop_
_entity_poly.entity_id
_entity_poly.type
_entity_poly.pdbx_seq_one_letter_code
_entity_poly.pdbx_strand_id
1 'polypeptide(L)'
;MSETFLSRMAVTAADQPIQVIVRYADAAAMATVNELAAGETNLDLGQQYELIPAQVVSGTPEALLQLRQSPAVAQIWEDLPVHTMLDVSVPLVRAPQMWNLGFDGEGIKVAVVDTGVDPNHPDFDTRILAVKDFTNPSGTGRDGHGHGTHVASTVLGSGAASAGRYIGVAPEAELLVAKVLADNGSGMTSNVMAGVEWAVQQGAQVINLSLGSSTSCDGSDALSTLCDEAVNQGVVVCVAAGNAGPGARTVGSPGCAHNVITVGATDDNDNVTTFSSRGPTSDGRVKPDVSFPGHLIIAARAQGTSMGSPVDARYTSASGTSMATPHAAGASALLLQAHPGSTPAQIKQRLMETAIDLGLDANTQGSGRGDIIAANDWTASPPLPPPPPPPEPEPEPEPEPGGCWPFGDSTSAQSSGSNSTLWIVIGILLVLCICVVCMSSGFIALALANW
;
A
#
# COMPACT_ATOMS: atom_id res chain seq x y z
N MET A 1 34.05 -6.55 31.58
CA MET A 1 32.69 -7.09 31.74
C MET A 1 31.82 -6.04 32.42
N SER A 2 30.56 -5.92 32.02
CA SER A 2 29.58 -5.09 32.74
C SER A 2 29.09 -5.78 34.01
N GLU A 3 28.64 -5.02 35.01
CA GLU A 3 28.04 -5.57 36.24
C GLU A 3 26.82 -6.46 35.95
N THR A 4 26.04 -6.11 34.93
CA THR A 4 24.89 -6.90 34.46
C THR A 4 25.30 -8.24 33.85
N PHE A 5 26.43 -8.30 33.15
CA PHE A 5 26.95 -9.55 32.61
C PHE A 5 27.52 -10.44 33.71
N LEU A 6 28.25 -9.87 34.69
CA LEU A 6 28.76 -10.59 35.85
C LEU A 6 27.65 -11.22 36.69
N SER A 7 26.56 -10.48 36.91
CA SER A 7 25.40 -10.96 37.66
C SER A 7 24.73 -12.15 36.98
N ARG A 8 24.71 -12.19 35.64
CA ARG A 8 24.19 -13.33 34.88
C ARG A 8 25.14 -14.52 34.90
N MET A 9 26.45 -14.29 34.73
CA MET A 9 27.44 -15.35 34.86
C MET A 9 27.39 -16.04 36.23
N ALA A 10 27.09 -15.29 37.30
CA ALA A 10 26.98 -15.82 38.66
C ALA A 10 25.80 -16.78 38.87
N VAL A 11 24.77 -16.74 38.02
CA VAL A 11 23.60 -17.64 38.07
C VAL A 11 23.59 -18.68 36.94
N THR A 12 24.55 -18.61 36.01
CA THR A 12 24.76 -19.63 34.97
C THR A 12 25.40 -20.89 35.57
N ALA A 13 24.99 -22.07 35.10
CA ALA A 13 25.58 -23.33 35.54
C ALA A 13 27.10 -23.36 35.29
N ALA A 14 27.86 -23.94 36.22
CA ALA A 14 29.33 -23.86 36.25
C ALA A 14 30.01 -24.51 35.03
N ASP A 15 29.35 -25.49 34.43
CA ASP A 15 29.78 -26.24 33.24
C ASP A 15 29.21 -25.70 31.93
N GLN A 16 28.30 -24.72 31.98
CA GLN A 16 27.68 -24.15 30.79
C GLN A 16 28.67 -23.20 30.10
N PRO A 17 29.10 -23.49 28.85
CA PRO A 17 29.98 -22.59 28.12
C PRO A 17 29.22 -21.32 27.73
N ILE A 18 29.85 -20.17 27.94
CA ILE A 18 29.38 -18.84 27.54
C ILE A 18 30.32 -18.33 26.45
N GLN A 19 29.75 -17.88 25.34
CA GLN A 19 30.50 -17.21 24.28
C GLN A 19 30.62 -15.71 24.59
N VAL A 20 31.82 -15.18 24.47
CA VAL A 20 32.15 -13.79 24.72
C VAL A 20 33.11 -13.26 23.66
N ILE A 21 33.21 -11.94 23.57
CA ILE A 21 34.22 -11.27 22.75
C ILE A 21 35.26 -10.66 23.69
N VAL A 22 36.50 -11.15 23.58
CA VAL A 22 37.64 -10.71 24.39
C VAL A 22 38.44 -9.70 23.59
N ARG A 23 38.53 -8.46 24.08
CA ARG A 23 39.41 -7.41 23.55
C ARG A 23 40.73 -7.42 24.31
N TYR A 24 41.83 -7.48 23.59
CA TYR A 24 43.19 -7.42 24.14
C TYR A 24 43.61 -6.00 24.49
N ALA A 25 44.58 -5.89 25.41
CA ALA A 25 45.25 -4.62 25.73
C ALA A 25 45.97 -4.03 24.51
N ASP A 26 46.66 -4.87 23.75
CA ASP A 26 47.37 -4.53 22.51
C ASP A 26 47.58 -5.78 21.64
N ALA A 27 48.20 -5.61 20.48
CA ALA A 27 48.46 -6.70 19.55
C ALA A 27 49.45 -7.75 20.08
N ALA A 28 50.35 -7.39 21.01
CA ALA A 28 51.30 -8.33 21.62
C ALA A 28 50.62 -9.18 22.70
N ALA A 29 49.65 -8.62 23.41
CA ALA A 29 48.83 -9.29 24.43
C ALA A 29 47.95 -10.42 23.87
N MET A 30 47.71 -10.44 22.54
CA MET A 30 47.00 -11.53 21.87
C MET A 30 47.70 -12.89 22.06
N ALA A 31 49.03 -12.94 21.96
CA ALA A 31 49.78 -14.18 22.14
C ALA A 31 49.62 -14.73 23.56
N THR A 32 49.61 -13.85 24.56
CA THR A 32 49.42 -14.22 25.97
C THR A 32 48.01 -14.76 26.24
N VAL A 33 46.97 -14.17 25.65
CA VAL A 33 45.60 -14.72 25.77
C VAL A 33 45.46 -16.06 25.08
N ASN A 34 46.13 -16.26 23.93
CA ASN A 34 46.09 -17.54 23.22
C ASN A 34 46.83 -18.64 23.99
N GLU A 35 47.96 -18.32 24.63
CA GLU A 35 48.66 -19.24 25.53
C GLU A 35 47.82 -19.60 26.77
N LEU A 36 47.17 -18.62 27.39
CA LEU A 36 46.25 -18.83 28.51
C LEU A 36 45.02 -19.66 28.13
N ALA A 37 44.52 -19.55 26.90
CA ALA A 37 43.44 -20.40 26.43
C ALA A 37 43.91 -21.82 26.07
N ALA A 38 45.14 -21.97 25.57
CA ALA A 38 45.72 -23.26 25.22
C ALA A 38 46.11 -24.12 26.46
N GLY A 39 46.37 -23.48 27.61
CA GLY A 39 46.64 -24.16 28.88
C GLY A 39 45.38 -24.63 29.61
N GLU A 40 44.22 -24.09 29.27
CA GLU A 40 42.96 -24.24 30.00
C GLU A 40 41.95 -25.02 29.16
N THR A 41 41.63 -26.26 29.56
CA THR A 41 40.67 -27.14 28.87
C THR A 41 39.24 -26.60 28.77
N ASN A 42 38.96 -25.47 29.43
CA ASN A 42 37.64 -24.86 29.54
C ASN A 42 37.53 -23.55 28.75
N LEU A 43 38.52 -23.22 27.91
CA LEU A 43 38.49 -22.11 26.98
C LEU A 43 38.68 -22.62 25.54
N ASP A 44 37.79 -22.20 24.66
CA ASP A 44 37.87 -22.46 23.23
C ASP A 44 37.98 -21.12 22.47
N LEU A 45 38.90 -21.08 21.52
CA LEU A 45 39.23 -19.88 20.76
C LEU A 45 38.49 -19.88 19.41
N GLY A 46 37.76 -18.80 19.16
CA GLY A 46 37.01 -18.60 17.93
C GLY A 46 37.63 -17.54 17.01
N GLN A 47 36.76 -16.88 16.25
CA GLN A 47 37.12 -15.88 15.25
C GLN A 47 37.94 -14.71 15.85
N GLN A 48 39.03 -14.33 15.18
CA GLN A 48 39.79 -13.11 15.46
C GLN A 48 39.34 -11.96 14.55
N TYR A 49 39.35 -10.73 15.07
CA TYR A 49 38.97 -9.54 14.32
C TYR A 49 40.20 -8.74 13.90
N GLU A 50 40.21 -8.22 12.67
CA GLU A 50 41.35 -7.46 12.13
C GLU A 50 41.24 -5.95 12.40
N LEU A 51 40.02 -5.43 12.54
CA LEU A 51 39.78 -3.99 12.77
C LEU A 51 40.03 -3.56 14.22
N ILE A 52 39.90 -4.50 15.15
CA ILE A 52 40.09 -4.28 16.58
C ILE A 52 40.86 -5.47 17.16
N PRO A 53 41.73 -5.28 18.16
CA PRO A 53 42.46 -6.37 18.80
C PRO A 53 41.50 -7.18 19.68
N ALA A 54 40.71 -8.05 19.08
CA ALA A 54 39.72 -8.86 19.78
C ALA A 54 39.52 -10.23 19.14
N GLN A 55 38.98 -11.18 19.90
CA GLN A 55 38.55 -12.49 19.41
C GLN A 55 37.33 -13.03 20.16
N VAL A 56 36.63 -13.96 19.54
CA VAL A 56 35.61 -14.77 20.18
C VAL A 56 36.28 -15.80 21.08
N VAL A 57 35.79 -15.94 22.31
CA VAL A 57 36.22 -16.98 23.27
C VAL A 57 34.97 -17.62 23.87
N SER A 58 34.92 -18.94 23.89
CA SER A 58 33.86 -19.69 24.58
C SER A 58 34.44 -20.39 25.80
N GLY A 59 33.79 -20.30 26.96
CA GLY A 59 34.29 -20.99 28.15
C GLY A 59 33.36 -20.96 29.34
N THR A 60 33.73 -21.69 30.40
CA THR A 60 32.96 -21.72 31.64
C THR A 60 32.99 -20.37 32.37
N PRO A 61 31.99 -20.05 33.21
CA PRO A 61 31.97 -18.80 33.96
C PRO A 61 33.26 -18.56 34.76
N GLU A 62 33.80 -19.61 35.39
CA GLU A 62 35.04 -19.54 36.16
C GLU A 62 36.26 -19.21 35.27
N ALA A 63 36.41 -19.91 34.15
CA ALA A 63 37.53 -19.68 33.24
C ALA A 63 37.51 -18.26 32.65
N LEU A 64 36.32 -17.75 32.32
CA LEU A 64 36.14 -16.38 31.84
C LEU A 64 36.42 -15.32 32.92
N LEU A 65 36.10 -15.60 34.19
CA LEU A 65 36.43 -14.73 35.32
C LEU A 65 37.93 -14.72 35.61
N GLN A 66 38.62 -15.85 35.47
CA GLN A 66 40.08 -15.93 35.56
C GLN A 66 40.74 -15.17 34.40
N LEU A 67 40.26 -15.38 33.18
CA LEU A 67 40.74 -14.69 31.98
C LEU A 67 40.63 -13.16 32.12
N ARG A 68 39.54 -12.67 32.71
CA ARG A 68 39.34 -11.24 33.01
C ARG A 68 40.44 -10.62 33.88
N GLN A 69 41.06 -11.38 34.77
CA GLN A 69 42.10 -10.87 35.69
C GLN A 69 43.45 -10.67 34.99
N SER A 70 43.62 -11.22 33.78
CA SER A 70 44.86 -11.09 33.03
C SER A 70 45.09 -9.65 32.58
N PRO A 71 46.29 -9.07 32.77
CA PRO A 71 46.62 -7.74 32.25
C PRO A 71 46.64 -7.71 30.70
N ALA A 72 46.64 -8.87 30.04
CA ALA A 72 46.53 -8.98 28.59
C ALA A 72 45.11 -8.71 28.06
N VAL A 73 44.09 -8.77 28.93
CA VAL A 73 42.69 -8.55 28.58
C VAL A 73 42.29 -7.12 28.92
N ALA A 74 41.97 -6.31 27.91
CA ALA A 74 41.43 -4.97 28.11
C ALA A 74 39.96 -5.01 28.52
N GLN A 75 39.17 -5.84 27.85
CA GLN A 75 37.73 -5.90 28.06
C GLN A 75 37.18 -7.25 27.60
N ILE A 76 36.12 -7.70 28.28
CA ILE A 76 35.30 -8.82 27.82
C ILE A 76 33.88 -8.28 27.63
N TRP A 77 33.39 -8.41 26.41
CA TRP A 77 32.02 -8.13 25.98
C TRP A 77 31.24 -9.42 25.89
N GLU A 78 29.94 -9.34 26.13
CA GLU A 78 29.05 -10.45 25.91
C GLU A 78 28.77 -10.61 24.41
N ASP A 79 28.76 -11.85 23.93
CA ASP A 79 28.33 -12.16 22.57
C ASP A 79 26.82 -12.41 22.57
N LEU A 80 26.07 -11.33 22.35
CA LEU A 80 24.61 -11.37 22.36
C LEU A 80 24.10 -11.80 20.99
N PRO A 81 23.10 -12.70 20.93
CA PRO A 81 22.45 -13.01 19.67
C PRO A 81 21.84 -11.73 19.08
N VAL A 82 22.20 -11.44 17.83
CA VAL A 82 21.55 -10.38 17.05
C VAL A 82 20.49 -11.01 16.15
N HIS A 83 19.34 -10.35 16.05
CA HIS A 83 18.22 -10.80 15.23
C HIS A 83 17.85 -9.69 14.24
N THR A 84 17.38 -10.06 13.06
CA THR A 84 16.70 -9.12 12.15
C THR A 84 15.40 -8.67 12.81
N MET A 85 15.24 -7.37 13.08
CA MET A 85 14.00 -6.79 13.60
C MET A 85 13.04 -6.55 12.43
N LEU A 86 12.22 -7.56 12.09
CA LEU A 86 11.38 -7.55 10.88
C LEU A 86 9.91 -7.19 11.16
N ASP A 87 9.61 -6.71 12.36
CA ASP A 87 8.30 -6.27 12.87
C ASP A 87 8.26 -4.75 13.16
N VAL A 88 9.19 -3.99 12.58
CA VAL A 88 9.40 -2.57 12.92
C VAL A 88 8.54 -1.60 12.10
N SER A 89 7.96 -2.02 10.97
CA SER A 89 7.29 -1.12 10.04
C SER A 89 6.07 -0.42 10.65
N VAL A 90 5.24 -1.15 11.40
CA VAL A 90 4.04 -0.61 12.05
C VAL A 90 4.39 0.30 13.24
N PRO A 91 5.34 -0.06 14.13
CA PRO A 91 5.90 0.88 15.10
C PRO A 91 6.55 2.13 14.49
N LEU A 92 7.24 1.98 13.35
CA LEU A 92 7.98 3.08 12.70
C LEU A 92 7.00 4.20 12.29
N VAL A 93 5.85 3.86 11.73
CA VAL A 93 4.79 4.83 11.35
C VAL A 93 3.97 5.32 12.55
N ARG A 94 4.25 4.82 13.75
CA ARG A 94 3.60 5.16 15.03
C ARG A 94 2.12 4.77 15.13
N ALA A 95 1.73 3.67 14.48
CA ALA A 95 0.38 3.12 14.61
C ALA A 95 0.05 2.66 16.05
N PRO A 96 0.97 2.01 16.82
CA PRO A 96 0.66 1.59 18.19
C PRO A 96 0.24 2.73 19.12
N GLN A 97 0.77 3.92 18.89
CA GLN A 97 0.40 5.11 19.65
C GLN A 97 -1.03 5.55 19.32
N MET A 98 -1.54 5.34 18.11
CA MET A 98 -2.95 5.59 17.76
C MET A 98 -3.87 4.59 18.45
N TRP A 99 -3.49 3.31 18.49
CA TRP A 99 -4.26 2.28 19.21
C TRP A 99 -4.36 2.62 20.70
N ASN A 100 -3.28 3.14 21.30
CA ASN A 100 -3.30 3.61 22.69
C ASN A 100 -4.22 4.83 22.92
N LEU A 101 -4.56 5.58 21.86
CA LEU A 101 -5.57 6.65 21.89
C LEU A 101 -7.00 6.12 21.64
N GLY A 102 -7.16 4.81 21.40
CA GLY A 102 -8.45 4.19 21.09
C GLY A 102 -8.81 4.21 19.61
N PHE A 103 -7.83 4.43 18.72
CA PHE A 103 -8.04 4.40 17.27
C PHE A 103 -7.25 3.25 16.65
N ASP A 104 -7.94 2.21 16.20
CA ASP A 104 -7.45 0.95 15.63
C ASP A 104 -8.10 0.59 14.27
N GLY A 105 -8.92 1.48 13.74
CA GLY A 105 -9.61 1.34 12.45
C GLY A 105 -11.05 0.87 12.57
N GLU A 106 -11.57 0.61 13.78
CA GLU A 106 -12.95 0.14 13.97
C GLU A 106 -13.98 1.01 13.21
N GLY A 107 -14.86 0.32 12.46
CA GLY A 107 -15.93 0.95 11.69
C GLY A 107 -15.49 1.57 10.36
N ILE A 108 -14.21 1.46 9.99
CA ILE A 108 -13.71 1.95 8.69
C ILE A 108 -13.60 0.82 7.69
N LYS A 109 -14.26 0.98 6.53
CA LYS A 109 -14.16 0.03 5.42
C LYS A 109 -12.98 0.34 4.53
N VAL A 110 -12.05 -0.59 4.43
CA VAL A 110 -10.88 -0.51 3.55
C VAL A 110 -10.99 -1.57 2.44
N ALA A 111 -10.95 -1.11 1.19
CA ALA A 111 -10.91 -1.99 0.04
C ALA A 111 -9.49 -2.23 -0.46
N VAL A 112 -9.13 -3.49 -0.66
CA VAL A 112 -7.89 -3.92 -1.29
C VAL A 112 -8.21 -4.44 -2.69
N VAL A 113 -7.74 -3.72 -3.70
CA VAL A 113 -7.95 -4.01 -5.12
C VAL A 113 -6.68 -4.67 -5.67
N ASP A 114 -6.63 -6.00 -5.68
CA ASP A 114 -5.39 -6.77 -5.84
C ASP A 114 -5.60 -8.19 -6.42
N THR A 115 -4.80 -9.17 -6.04
CA THR A 115 -4.79 -10.59 -6.46
C THR A 115 -5.78 -11.46 -5.68
N GLY A 116 -6.57 -10.87 -4.78
CA GLY A 116 -7.54 -11.56 -3.93
C GLY A 116 -7.08 -11.61 -2.48
N VAL A 117 -7.70 -12.51 -1.69
CA VAL A 117 -7.33 -12.76 -0.29
C VAL A 117 -7.38 -14.24 0.02
N ASP A 118 -6.59 -14.71 0.98
CA ASP A 118 -6.80 -15.99 1.65
C ASP A 118 -7.79 -15.80 2.82
N PRO A 119 -9.09 -16.13 2.65
CA PRO A 119 -10.08 -15.90 3.68
C PRO A 119 -9.92 -16.81 4.90
N ASN A 120 -9.09 -17.86 4.81
CA ASN A 120 -8.83 -18.78 5.93
C ASN A 120 -7.58 -18.38 6.74
N HIS A 121 -6.93 -17.26 6.40
CA HIS A 121 -5.81 -16.78 7.18
C HIS A 121 -6.31 -16.25 8.55
N PRO A 122 -5.76 -16.72 9.68
CA PRO A 122 -6.25 -16.36 11.02
C PRO A 122 -6.29 -14.85 11.29
N ASP A 123 -5.43 -14.08 10.63
CA ASP A 123 -5.31 -12.64 10.86
C ASP A 123 -6.52 -11.82 10.39
N PHE A 124 -7.38 -12.35 9.53
CA PHE A 124 -8.57 -11.63 9.04
C PHE A 124 -9.86 -11.97 9.79
N ASP A 125 -9.97 -13.17 10.35
CA ASP A 125 -11.16 -13.66 11.05
C ASP A 125 -12.48 -13.28 10.33
N THR A 126 -13.42 -12.63 11.00
CA THR A 126 -14.72 -12.21 10.43
C THR A 126 -14.68 -10.83 9.75
N ARG A 127 -13.53 -10.15 9.67
CA ARG A 127 -13.44 -8.78 9.14
C ARG A 127 -13.49 -8.70 7.61
N ILE A 128 -13.49 -9.82 6.89
CA ILE A 128 -13.72 -9.84 5.44
C ILE A 128 -15.21 -9.70 5.15
N LEU A 129 -15.66 -8.49 4.82
CA LEU A 129 -17.08 -8.19 4.58
C LEU A 129 -17.57 -8.71 3.23
N ALA A 130 -16.77 -8.53 2.19
CA ALA A 130 -17.12 -8.93 0.84
C ALA A 130 -15.89 -9.19 -0.02
N VAL A 131 -16.02 -10.16 -0.90
CA VAL A 131 -14.99 -10.51 -1.89
C VAL A 131 -15.66 -10.60 -3.26
N LYS A 132 -15.06 -9.98 -4.28
CA LYS A 132 -15.50 -10.10 -5.67
C LYS A 132 -14.33 -10.34 -6.61
N ASP A 133 -14.50 -11.30 -7.52
CA ASP A 133 -13.51 -11.65 -8.53
C ASP A 133 -13.88 -11.07 -9.90
N PHE A 134 -13.03 -10.18 -10.42
CA PHE A 134 -13.16 -9.56 -11.73
C PHE A 134 -12.28 -10.23 -12.79
N THR A 135 -11.43 -11.18 -12.38
CA THR A 135 -10.61 -12.00 -13.28
C THR A 135 -11.35 -13.23 -13.77
N ASN A 136 -12.30 -13.73 -12.96
CA ASN A 136 -13.15 -14.86 -13.27
C ASN A 136 -14.54 -14.67 -12.64
N PRO A 137 -15.63 -14.54 -13.42
CA PRO A 137 -16.99 -14.36 -12.89
C PRO A 137 -17.49 -15.49 -11.98
N SER A 138 -16.91 -16.70 -12.07
CA SER A 138 -17.23 -17.84 -11.19
C SER A 138 -16.20 -18.04 -10.07
N GLY A 139 -15.21 -17.14 -9.97
CA GLY A 139 -14.15 -17.20 -8.98
C GLY A 139 -14.62 -16.78 -7.58
N THR A 140 -13.96 -17.33 -6.57
CA THR A 140 -14.24 -17.00 -5.16
C THR A 140 -13.46 -15.78 -4.67
N GLY A 141 -12.58 -15.22 -5.50
CA GLY A 141 -11.62 -14.18 -5.09
C GLY A 141 -10.48 -14.69 -4.21
N ARG A 142 -10.28 -16.01 -4.16
CA ARG A 142 -9.12 -16.63 -3.49
C ARG A 142 -7.82 -16.06 -4.07
N ASP A 143 -6.87 -15.78 -3.19
CA ASP A 143 -5.53 -15.38 -3.59
C ASP A 143 -4.67 -16.59 -4.01
N GLY A 144 -4.41 -16.73 -5.31
CA GLY A 144 -3.49 -17.72 -5.85
C GLY A 144 -2.05 -17.21 -6.00
N HIS A 145 -1.80 -15.91 -5.81
CA HIS A 145 -0.47 -15.30 -5.96
C HIS A 145 0.21 -15.07 -4.60
N GLY A 146 -0.55 -14.56 -3.62
CA GLY A 146 -0.12 -14.23 -2.26
C GLY A 146 0.07 -12.74 -2.00
N HIS A 147 -0.04 -11.89 -3.03
CA HIS A 147 0.23 -10.46 -2.91
C HIS A 147 -0.90 -9.71 -2.21
N GLY A 148 -2.14 -9.98 -2.58
CA GLY A 148 -3.31 -9.30 -2.03
C GLY A 148 -3.51 -9.66 -0.56
N THR A 149 -3.21 -10.90 -0.18
CA THR A 149 -3.21 -11.33 1.23
C THR A 149 -2.17 -10.60 2.06
N HIS A 150 -0.94 -10.47 1.55
CA HIS A 150 0.13 -9.75 2.24
C HIS A 150 -0.22 -8.27 2.40
N VAL A 151 -0.67 -7.62 1.32
CA VAL A 151 -1.14 -6.24 1.30
C VAL A 151 -2.29 -6.02 2.29
N ALA A 152 -3.34 -6.84 2.23
CA ALA A 152 -4.50 -6.72 3.11
C ALA A 152 -4.13 -6.89 4.59
N SER A 153 -3.24 -7.82 4.92
CA SER A 153 -2.79 -7.98 6.30
C SER A 153 -1.89 -6.84 6.80
N THR A 154 -1.15 -6.18 5.90
CA THR A 154 -0.40 -4.97 6.26
C THR A 154 -1.34 -3.81 6.61
N VAL A 155 -2.51 -3.74 5.96
CA VAL A 155 -3.58 -2.79 6.34
C VAL A 155 -4.16 -3.17 7.70
N LEU A 156 -4.73 -4.37 7.85
CA LEU A 156 -5.65 -4.69 8.95
C LEU A 156 -5.53 -6.10 9.54
N GLY A 157 -4.42 -6.79 9.29
CA GLY A 157 -4.17 -8.10 9.88
C GLY A 157 -4.10 -7.98 11.41
N SER A 158 -4.85 -8.80 12.15
CA SER A 158 -4.79 -8.79 13.62
C SER A 158 -3.49 -9.34 14.20
N GLY A 159 -2.65 -9.98 13.38
CA GLY A 159 -1.47 -10.70 13.85
C GLY A 159 -1.80 -11.94 14.70
N ALA A 160 -3.04 -12.45 14.64
CA ALA A 160 -3.49 -13.58 15.45
C ALA A 160 -2.58 -14.83 15.30
N ALA A 161 -2.10 -15.12 14.08
CA ALA A 161 -1.20 -16.24 13.84
C ALA A 161 0.22 -16.05 14.40
N SER A 162 0.56 -14.85 14.87
CA SER A 162 1.87 -14.49 15.45
C SER A 162 1.78 -13.91 16.86
N ALA A 163 0.64 -14.10 17.56
CA ALA A 163 0.38 -13.52 18.87
C ALA A 163 0.56 -11.98 18.90
N GLY A 164 0.13 -11.31 17.84
CA GLY A 164 0.15 -9.85 17.68
C GLY A 164 1.48 -9.28 17.17
N ARG A 165 2.47 -10.13 16.85
CA ARG A 165 3.79 -9.65 16.38
C ARG A 165 3.73 -8.99 15.01
N TYR A 166 2.96 -9.55 14.08
CA TYR A 166 2.82 -9.05 12.71
C TYR A 166 1.42 -8.46 12.50
N ILE A 167 1.06 -7.54 13.37
CA ILE A 167 -0.19 -6.79 13.30
C ILE A 167 -0.12 -5.72 12.20
N GLY A 168 -1.22 -5.51 11.48
CA GLY A 168 -1.39 -4.44 10.49
C GLY A 168 -1.60 -3.07 11.15
N VAL A 169 -1.65 -2.02 10.34
CA VAL A 169 -1.74 -0.64 10.85
C VAL A 169 -3.10 -0.32 11.48
N ALA A 170 -4.20 -0.80 10.91
CA ALA A 170 -5.58 -0.59 11.35
C ALA A 170 -6.27 -1.94 11.61
N PRO A 171 -5.89 -2.67 12.68
CA PRO A 171 -6.25 -4.07 12.89
C PRO A 171 -7.76 -4.36 13.05
N GLU A 172 -8.56 -3.35 13.42
CA GLU A 172 -10.01 -3.51 13.59
C GLU A 172 -10.83 -2.90 12.43
N ALA A 173 -10.16 -2.48 11.35
CA ALA A 173 -10.84 -2.07 10.12
C ALA A 173 -11.52 -3.25 9.40
N GLU A 174 -12.52 -2.94 8.59
CA GLU A 174 -13.30 -3.91 7.83
C GLU A 174 -12.77 -4.05 6.39
N LEU A 175 -12.57 -5.27 5.91
CA LEU A 175 -11.93 -5.55 4.61
C LEU A 175 -12.96 -5.81 3.51
N LEU A 176 -12.81 -5.08 2.40
CA LEU A 176 -13.42 -5.40 1.11
C LEU A 176 -12.33 -5.85 0.14
N VAL A 177 -12.56 -6.92 -0.63
CA VAL A 177 -11.53 -7.45 -1.54
C VAL A 177 -12.05 -7.51 -2.96
N ALA A 178 -11.40 -6.77 -3.86
CA ALA A 178 -11.61 -6.88 -5.30
C ALA A 178 -10.41 -7.60 -5.92
N LYS A 179 -10.59 -8.85 -6.33
CA LYS A 179 -9.58 -9.57 -7.12
C LYS A 179 -9.64 -9.08 -8.56
N VAL A 180 -8.66 -8.29 -8.95
CA VAL A 180 -8.51 -7.72 -10.30
C VAL A 180 -7.25 -8.21 -11.01
N LEU A 181 -6.32 -8.80 -10.27
CA LEU A 181 -5.11 -9.45 -10.76
C LEU A 181 -5.25 -10.97 -10.67
N ALA A 182 -4.87 -11.67 -11.74
CA ALA A 182 -4.88 -13.12 -11.80
C ALA A 182 -3.74 -13.72 -10.95
N ASP A 183 -3.68 -15.05 -10.86
CA ASP A 183 -2.73 -15.75 -9.98
C ASP A 183 -1.26 -15.62 -10.40
N ASN A 184 -0.99 -15.05 -11.58
CA ASN A 184 0.33 -14.63 -12.03
C ASN A 184 0.68 -13.18 -11.63
N GLY A 185 -0.13 -12.51 -10.81
CA GLY A 185 0.10 -11.14 -10.35
C GLY A 185 -0.19 -10.06 -11.40
N SER A 186 -0.83 -10.41 -12.52
CA SER A 186 -1.12 -9.49 -13.62
C SER A 186 -2.61 -9.36 -13.89
N GLY A 187 -3.05 -8.22 -14.40
CA GLY A 187 -4.45 -7.97 -14.74
C GLY A 187 -4.61 -6.84 -15.74
N MET A 188 -5.82 -6.69 -16.27
CA MET A 188 -6.15 -5.64 -17.23
C MET A 188 -6.65 -4.39 -16.49
N THR A 189 -6.32 -3.21 -17.01
CA THR A 189 -6.81 -1.93 -16.48
C THR A 189 -8.33 -1.90 -16.31
N SER A 190 -9.08 -2.51 -17.23
CA SER A 190 -10.55 -2.62 -17.13
C SER A 190 -11.02 -3.36 -15.89
N ASN A 191 -10.32 -4.41 -15.46
CA ASN A 191 -10.65 -5.16 -14.25
C ASN A 191 -10.34 -4.33 -13.01
N VAL A 192 -9.20 -3.63 -13.01
CA VAL A 192 -8.83 -2.71 -11.92
C VAL A 192 -9.90 -1.62 -11.78
N MET A 193 -10.31 -1.00 -12.89
CA MET A 193 -11.36 0.01 -12.90
C MET A 193 -12.69 -0.53 -12.33
N ALA A 194 -13.12 -1.72 -12.77
CA ALA A 194 -14.32 -2.35 -12.24
C ALA A 194 -14.22 -2.68 -10.74
N GLY A 195 -13.03 -3.03 -10.26
CA GLY A 195 -12.75 -3.25 -8.84
C GLY A 195 -12.82 -1.97 -8.01
N VAL A 196 -12.27 -0.86 -8.51
CA VAL A 196 -12.36 0.47 -7.88
C VAL A 196 -13.82 0.92 -7.81
N GLU A 197 -14.55 0.84 -8.92
CA GLU A 197 -15.97 1.21 -8.96
C GLU A 197 -16.80 0.37 -7.97
N TRP A 198 -16.57 -0.94 -7.93
CA TRP A 198 -17.25 -1.81 -6.95
C TRP A 198 -16.90 -1.46 -5.51
N ALA A 199 -15.64 -1.14 -5.21
CA ALA A 199 -15.23 -0.75 -3.87
C ALA A 199 -15.97 0.52 -3.39
N VAL A 200 -16.08 1.53 -4.26
CA VAL A 200 -16.89 2.73 -3.99
C VAL A 200 -18.35 2.36 -3.74
N GLN A 201 -18.95 1.50 -4.59
CA GLN A 201 -20.33 1.04 -4.44
C GLN A 201 -20.58 0.23 -3.16
N GLN A 202 -19.57 -0.46 -2.62
CA GLN A 202 -19.63 -1.17 -1.33
C GLN A 202 -19.45 -0.24 -0.12
N GLY A 203 -19.24 1.07 -0.35
CA GLY A 203 -19.04 2.06 0.69
C GLY A 203 -17.66 2.00 1.33
N ALA A 204 -16.62 1.62 0.57
CA ALA A 204 -15.25 1.76 1.03
C ALA A 204 -14.93 3.23 1.33
N GLN A 205 -14.29 3.49 2.46
CA GLN A 205 -13.79 4.82 2.82
C GLN A 205 -12.33 4.99 2.43
N VAL A 206 -11.59 3.88 2.33
CA VAL A 206 -10.21 3.83 1.84
C VAL A 206 -10.09 2.75 0.77
N ILE A 207 -9.41 3.04 -0.33
CA ILE A 207 -9.03 2.07 -1.37
C ILE A 207 -7.51 2.00 -1.44
N ASN A 208 -6.97 0.79 -1.39
CA ASN A 208 -5.56 0.51 -1.59
C ASN A 208 -5.34 -0.16 -2.96
N LEU A 209 -4.50 0.48 -3.78
CA LEU A 209 -4.05 -0.01 -5.09
C LEU A 209 -2.53 -0.22 -5.04
N SER A 210 -2.11 -1.40 -4.61
CA SER A 210 -0.69 -1.82 -4.57
C SER A 210 -0.20 -2.36 -5.91
N LEU A 211 -0.62 -1.70 -6.99
CA LEU A 211 -0.41 -2.08 -8.38
C LEU A 211 -0.25 -0.83 -9.23
N GLY A 212 0.29 -1.00 -10.43
CA GLY A 212 0.40 0.08 -11.40
C GLY A 212 1.22 -0.32 -12.61
N SER A 213 1.35 0.61 -13.56
CA SER A 213 2.26 0.48 -14.70
C SER A 213 3.63 1.10 -14.38
N SER A 214 4.66 0.69 -15.10
CA SER A 214 6.01 1.26 -15.01
C SER A 214 6.25 2.38 -16.03
N THR A 215 5.24 2.76 -16.79
CA THR A 215 5.34 3.81 -17.83
C THR A 215 4.93 5.15 -17.23
N SER A 216 5.79 6.16 -17.36
CA SER A 216 5.48 7.53 -16.94
C SER A 216 4.17 8.02 -17.54
N CYS A 217 3.37 8.74 -16.75
CA CYS A 217 2.08 9.30 -17.16
C CYS A 217 1.83 10.68 -16.54
N ASP A 218 0.85 11.39 -17.11
CA ASP A 218 0.40 12.73 -16.71
C ASP A 218 -0.92 12.69 -15.92
N GLY A 219 -1.43 11.49 -15.62
CA GLY A 219 -2.71 11.31 -14.91
C GLY A 219 -3.95 11.46 -15.79
N SER A 220 -3.82 11.65 -17.10
CA SER A 220 -4.98 11.74 -18.02
C SER A 220 -5.51 10.37 -18.50
N ASP A 221 -4.88 9.27 -18.10
CA ASP A 221 -5.31 7.93 -18.47
C ASP A 221 -6.60 7.51 -17.72
N ALA A 222 -7.29 6.50 -18.26
CA ALA A 222 -8.60 6.07 -17.77
C ALA A 222 -8.59 5.64 -16.30
N LEU A 223 -7.54 4.96 -15.83
CA LEU A 223 -7.47 4.50 -14.46
C LEU A 223 -7.16 5.64 -13.49
N SER A 224 -6.23 6.54 -13.86
CA SER A 224 -5.96 7.75 -13.08
C SER A 224 -7.20 8.63 -12.94
N THR A 225 -7.93 8.85 -14.05
CA THR A 225 -9.18 9.63 -14.06
C THR A 225 -10.23 9.00 -13.14
N LEU A 226 -10.41 7.67 -13.20
CA LEU A 226 -11.35 6.99 -12.32
C LEU A 226 -10.95 7.07 -10.84
N CYS A 227 -9.65 6.96 -10.54
CA CYS A 227 -9.17 7.09 -9.17
C CYS A 227 -9.39 8.50 -8.63
N ASP A 228 -9.15 9.54 -9.44
CA ASP A 228 -9.45 10.92 -9.07
C ASP A 228 -10.95 11.14 -8.83
N GLU A 229 -11.81 10.49 -9.61
CA GLU A 229 -13.27 10.51 -9.41
C GLU A 229 -13.70 9.78 -8.13
N ALA A 230 -13.09 8.64 -7.80
CA ALA A 230 -13.33 7.98 -6.52
C ALA A 230 -12.95 8.88 -5.33
N VAL A 231 -11.87 9.66 -5.47
CA VAL A 231 -11.49 10.67 -4.47
C VAL A 231 -12.53 11.79 -4.37
N ASN A 232 -13.07 12.27 -5.49
CA ASN A 232 -14.13 13.28 -5.51
C ASN A 232 -15.43 12.80 -4.82
N GLN A 233 -15.68 11.49 -4.82
CA GLN A 233 -16.81 10.87 -4.10
C GLN A 233 -16.54 10.65 -2.60
N GLY A 234 -15.41 11.13 -2.09
CA GLY A 234 -15.10 11.12 -0.66
C GLY A 234 -14.29 9.89 -0.20
N VAL A 235 -13.76 9.09 -1.12
CA VAL A 235 -12.95 7.91 -0.80
C VAL A 235 -11.47 8.26 -0.79
N VAL A 236 -10.73 7.89 0.25
CA VAL A 236 -9.27 8.02 0.25
C VAL A 236 -8.67 6.95 -0.65
N VAL A 237 -7.92 7.32 -1.69
CA VAL A 237 -7.29 6.34 -2.59
C VAL A 237 -5.77 6.40 -2.43
N CYS A 238 -5.19 5.31 -1.93
CA CYS A 238 -3.75 5.11 -1.78
C CYS A 238 -3.21 4.24 -2.91
N VAL A 239 -2.16 4.70 -3.60
CA VAL A 239 -1.60 4.05 -4.79
C VAL A 239 -0.08 3.89 -4.65
N ALA A 240 0.44 2.74 -5.06
CA ALA A 240 1.89 2.53 -5.12
C ALA A 240 2.55 3.44 -6.15
N ALA A 241 3.69 4.06 -5.81
CA ALA A 241 4.46 4.86 -6.75
C ALA A 241 5.04 4.04 -7.93
N GLY A 242 5.28 2.75 -7.70
CA GLY A 242 5.94 1.85 -8.63
C GLY A 242 7.33 1.42 -8.16
N ASN A 243 7.88 0.39 -8.81
CA ASN A 243 9.16 -0.23 -8.44
C ASN A 243 10.23 -0.08 -9.56
N ALA A 244 10.17 1.00 -10.33
CA ALA A 244 11.03 1.25 -11.49
C ALA A 244 12.12 2.31 -11.22
N GLY A 245 12.39 2.62 -9.94
CA GLY A 245 13.47 3.51 -9.53
C GLY A 245 14.88 2.95 -9.81
N PRO A 246 15.94 3.73 -9.52
CA PRO A 246 15.92 5.06 -8.91
C PRO A 246 15.87 6.20 -9.94
N GLY A 247 15.68 5.89 -11.24
CA GLY A 247 15.60 6.90 -12.29
C GLY A 247 14.39 7.82 -12.13
N ALA A 248 14.54 9.08 -12.53
CA ALA A 248 13.43 10.04 -12.60
C ALA A 248 12.35 9.61 -13.60
N ARG A 249 11.13 10.13 -13.43
CA ARG A 249 9.97 9.88 -14.31
C ARG A 249 9.60 8.40 -14.42
N THR A 250 9.59 7.71 -13.28
CA THR A 250 9.28 6.27 -13.18
C THR A 250 7.98 5.99 -12.42
N VAL A 251 7.26 7.04 -12.00
CA VAL A 251 5.89 6.94 -11.48
C VAL A 251 4.93 6.72 -12.65
N GLY A 252 4.21 5.61 -12.62
CA GLY A 252 3.20 5.25 -13.64
C GLY A 252 1.77 5.31 -13.14
N SER A 253 0.83 4.78 -13.92
CA SER A 253 -0.61 4.85 -13.63
C SER A 253 -1.01 3.74 -12.66
N PRO A 254 -1.86 4.00 -11.64
CA PRO A 254 -2.52 5.28 -11.33
C PRO A 254 -1.75 6.20 -10.38
N GLY A 255 -0.48 5.91 -10.07
CA GLY A 255 0.35 6.72 -9.17
C GLY A 255 0.58 8.16 -9.65
N CYS A 256 0.37 8.45 -10.94
CA CYS A 256 0.41 9.81 -11.50
C CYS A 256 -0.93 10.56 -11.39
N ALA A 257 -2.02 9.98 -10.88
CA ALA A 257 -3.29 10.68 -10.68
C ALA A 257 -3.13 11.88 -9.71
N HIS A 258 -4.01 12.88 -9.81
CA HIS A 258 -3.84 14.16 -9.13
C HIS A 258 -4.18 14.08 -7.64
N ASN A 259 -5.34 13.49 -7.35
CA ASN A 259 -5.99 13.56 -6.05
C ASN A 259 -5.66 12.37 -5.15
N VAL A 260 -5.15 11.28 -5.72
CA VAL A 260 -4.71 10.08 -4.97
C VAL A 260 -3.50 10.37 -4.07
N ILE A 261 -3.29 9.53 -3.06
CA ILE A 261 -2.09 9.48 -2.23
C ILE A 261 -1.12 8.47 -2.87
N THR A 262 -0.09 8.96 -3.55
CA THR A 262 0.95 8.12 -4.17
C THR A 262 2.07 7.86 -3.17
N VAL A 263 2.37 6.59 -2.94
CA VAL A 263 3.20 6.14 -1.83
C VAL A 263 4.54 5.57 -2.30
N GLY A 264 5.64 6.21 -1.88
CA GLY A 264 7.01 5.71 -2.02
C GLY A 264 7.39 4.72 -0.92
N ALA A 265 8.51 4.01 -1.08
CA ALA A 265 8.99 3.02 -0.10
C ALA A 265 10.29 3.43 0.60
N THR A 266 10.32 3.28 1.92
CA THR A 266 11.53 3.34 2.75
C THR A 266 11.91 1.97 3.33
N ASP A 267 13.14 1.85 3.79
CA ASP A 267 13.58 0.78 4.70
C ASP A 267 13.45 1.19 6.17
N ASP A 268 13.87 0.30 7.08
CA ASP A 268 13.77 0.49 8.53
C ASP A 268 14.69 1.59 9.08
N ASN A 269 15.64 2.08 8.27
CA ASN A 269 16.56 3.16 8.61
C ASN A 269 16.12 4.49 7.97
N ASP A 270 14.87 4.56 7.50
CA ASP A 270 14.32 5.71 6.78
C ASP A 270 15.08 6.08 5.49
N ASN A 271 15.81 5.13 4.90
CA ASN A 271 16.35 5.32 3.56
C ASN A 271 15.26 5.00 2.53
N VAL A 272 15.07 5.90 1.56
CA VAL A 272 14.18 5.61 0.43
C VAL A 272 14.80 4.51 -0.43
N THR A 273 14.08 3.41 -0.65
CA THR A 273 14.63 2.20 -1.28
C THR A 273 14.99 2.44 -2.75
N THR A 274 16.06 1.81 -3.25
CA THR A 274 16.51 2.03 -4.65
C THR A 274 15.43 1.71 -5.67
N PHE A 275 14.58 0.72 -5.42
CA PHE A 275 13.51 0.32 -6.34
C PHE A 275 12.34 1.30 -6.40
N SER A 276 12.09 2.08 -5.34
CA SER A 276 10.90 2.95 -5.32
C SER A 276 10.95 3.95 -6.48
N SER A 277 9.87 4.05 -7.24
CA SER A 277 9.78 4.97 -8.37
C SER A 277 9.91 6.43 -7.93
N ARG A 278 10.38 7.26 -8.86
CA ARG A 278 10.67 8.69 -8.67
C ARG A 278 9.88 9.53 -9.64
N GLY A 279 9.44 10.68 -9.16
CA GLY A 279 8.89 11.72 -10.00
C GLY A 279 9.95 12.40 -10.88
N PRO A 280 9.58 13.54 -11.48
CA PRO A 280 8.20 14.02 -11.56
C PRO A 280 7.33 13.11 -12.46
N THR A 281 6.03 13.34 -12.48
CA THR A 281 5.13 12.81 -13.52
C THR A 281 5.53 13.36 -14.91
N SER A 282 4.92 12.87 -15.99
CA SER A 282 5.30 13.32 -17.34
C SER A 282 5.03 14.82 -17.55
N ASP A 283 3.99 15.37 -16.91
CA ASP A 283 3.60 16.79 -16.89
C ASP A 283 4.31 17.64 -15.80
N GLY A 284 5.22 17.05 -15.02
CA GLY A 284 6.10 17.81 -14.12
C GLY A 284 5.62 17.95 -12.66
N ARG A 285 4.51 17.32 -12.27
CA ARG A 285 4.06 17.29 -10.87
C ARG A 285 4.99 16.43 -10.02
N VAL A 286 5.14 16.83 -8.76
CA VAL A 286 5.93 16.08 -7.77
C VAL A 286 5.17 14.82 -7.36
N LYS A 287 5.84 13.67 -7.45
CA LYS A 287 5.42 12.37 -6.92
C LYS A 287 6.66 11.59 -6.46
N PRO A 288 6.57 10.67 -5.48
CA PRO A 288 5.38 10.33 -4.68
C PRO A 288 4.91 11.50 -3.81
N ASP A 289 3.72 11.42 -3.22
CA ASP A 289 3.25 12.45 -2.27
C ASP A 289 3.89 12.26 -0.89
N VAL A 290 4.04 11.00 -0.45
CA VAL A 290 4.59 10.61 0.85
C VAL A 290 5.25 9.24 0.73
N SER A 291 6.15 8.90 1.65
CA SER A 291 6.79 7.59 1.72
C SER A 291 6.41 6.81 2.99
N PHE A 292 6.38 5.49 2.89
CA PHE A 292 6.09 4.57 3.99
C PHE A 292 7.02 3.35 3.95
N PRO A 293 7.14 2.57 5.04
CA PRO A 293 8.00 1.39 5.06
C PRO A 293 7.56 0.35 4.03
N GLY A 294 8.47 -0.06 3.15
CA GLY A 294 8.19 -1.01 2.07
C GLY A 294 9.31 -2.00 1.78
N HIS A 295 10.35 -2.08 2.63
CA HIS A 295 11.43 -3.05 2.51
C HIS A 295 11.29 -4.15 3.56
N LEU A 296 11.39 -5.41 3.13
CA LEU A 296 11.37 -6.61 3.98
C LEU A 296 10.17 -6.69 4.96
N ILE A 297 9.03 -6.15 4.56
CA ILE A 297 7.80 -6.16 5.35
C ILE A 297 7.29 -7.59 5.52
N ILE A 298 7.20 -8.04 6.78
CA ILE A 298 6.53 -9.30 7.11
C ILE A 298 5.03 -9.06 7.22
N ALA A 299 4.26 -9.85 6.49
CA ALA A 299 2.80 -9.87 6.60
C ALA A 299 2.26 -11.26 6.23
N ALA A 300 0.94 -11.42 6.28
CA ALA A 300 0.27 -12.70 6.06
C ALA A 300 0.65 -13.32 4.71
N ARG A 301 0.83 -14.64 4.75
CA ARG A 301 1.14 -15.48 3.61
C ARG A 301 -0.08 -16.29 3.25
N ALA A 302 -0.59 -16.10 2.04
CA ALA A 302 -1.69 -16.90 1.52
C ALA A 302 -1.30 -18.39 1.43
N GLN A 303 -2.20 -19.28 1.84
CA GLN A 303 -1.96 -20.72 1.80
C GLN A 303 -1.68 -21.21 0.38
N GLY A 304 -0.56 -21.93 0.21
CA GLY A 304 -0.17 -22.53 -1.06
C GLY A 304 0.55 -21.57 -2.02
N THR A 305 0.96 -20.40 -1.53
CA THR A 305 1.71 -19.41 -2.32
C THR A 305 3.18 -19.30 -1.89
N SER A 306 4.01 -18.70 -2.75
CA SER A 306 5.45 -18.56 -2.54
C SER A 306 5.94 -17.15 -2.83
N MET A 307 5.10 -16.13 -2.64
CA MET A 307 5.52 -14.74 -2.76
C MET A 307 6.53 -14.39 -1.67
N GLY A 308 7.61 -13.70 -2.05
CA GLY A 308 8.62 -13.21 -1.13
C GLY A 308 9.45 -14.33 -0.50
N SER A 309 9.97 -14.06 0.69
CA SER A 309 10.75 -15.00 1.50
C SER A 309 9.89 -15.50 2.67
N PRO A 310 9.40 -16.75 2.63
CA PRO A 310 8.62 -17.30 3.73
C PRO A 310 9.34 -17.19 5.07
N VAL A 311 8.63 -16.65 6.06
CA VAL A 311 9.07 -16.63 7.47
C VAL A 311 8.61 -17.94 8.12
N ASP A 312 7.35 -18.30 7.89
CA ASP A 312 6.75 -19.57 8.30
C ASP A 312 5.58 -19.97 7.38
N ALA A 313 4.66 -20.80 7.88
CA ALA A 313 3.48 -21.25 7.15
C ALA A 313 2.41 -20.16 6.96
N ARG A 314 2.44 -19.10 7.77
CA ARG A 314 1.45 -18.03 7.88
C ARG A 314 2.02 -16.66 7.53
N TYR A 315 3.33 -16.47 7.53
CA TYR A 315 3.95 -15.19 7.23
C TYR A 315 5.05 -15.29 6.19
N THR A 316 5.20 -14.22 5.40
CA THR A 316 6.25 -14.06 4.40
C THR A 316 6.74 -12.62 4.39
N SER A 317 8.02 -12.42 4.07
CA SER A 317 8.62 -11.10 3.90
C SER A 317 8.65 -10.71 2.42
N ALA A 318 8.26 -9.48 2.11
CA ALA A 318 8.27 -8.94 0.75
C ALA A 318 8.73 -7.47 0.73
N SER A 319 9.21 -7.01 -0.42
CA SER A 319 9.65 -5.62 -0.62
C SER A 319 8.98 -5.02 -1.85
N GLY A 320 8.54 -3.77 -1.73
CA GLY A 320 7.94 -3.01 -2.82
C GLY A 320 7.20 -1.78 -2.30
N THR A 321 6.93 -0.82 -3.19
CA THR A 321 5.95 0.25 -2.92
C THR A 321 4.55 -0.33 -2.66
N SER A 322 4.28 -1.54 -3.17
CA SER A 322 3.13 -2.36 -2.82
C SER A 322 3.02 -2.72 -1.34
N MET A 323 4.13 -2.78 -0.60
CA MET A 323 4.12 -3.02 0.86
C MET A 323 4.09 -1.69 1.65
N ALA A 324 4.53 -0.59 1.05
CA ALA A 324 4.42 0.75 1.64
C ALA A 324 2.99 1.31 1.58
N THR A 325 2.31 1.15 0.44
CA THR A 325 0.94 1.64 0.19
C THR A 325 -0.08 1.20 1.24
N PRO A 326 -0.13 -0.09 1.68
CA PRO A 326 -1.08 -0.51 2.70
C PRO A 326 -0.82 0.11 4.08
N HIS A 327 0.42 0.55 4.38
CA HIS A 327 0.65 1.33 5.60
C HIS A 327 -0.04 2.70 5.52
N ALA A 328 0.01 3.37 4.36
CA ALA A 328 -0.71 4.64 4.14
C ALA A 328 -2.23 4.45 4.15
N ALA A 329 -2.73 3.34 3.60
CA ALA A 329 -4.15 2.99 3.65
C ALA A 329 -4.63 2.74 5.10
N GLY A 330 -3.88 1.96 5.89
CA GLY A 330 -4.18 1.78 7.30
C GLY A 330 -4.08 3.09 8.10
N ALA A 331 -3.06 3.91 7.84
CA ALA A 331 -2.92 5.24 8.44
C ALA A 331 -4.14 6.13 8.15
N SER A 332 -4.62 6.12 6.90
CA SER A 332 -5.83 6.84 6.49
C SER A 332 -7.07 6.34 7.23
N ALA A 333 -7.19 5.02 7.45
CA ALA A 333 -8.29 4.46 8.23
C ALA A 333 -8.26 4.92 9.70
N LEU A 334 -7.08 4.88 10.34
CA LEU A 334 -6.92 5.40 11.72
C LEU A 334 -7.29 6.88 11.82
N LEU A 335 -6.86 7.70 10.85
CA LEU A 335 -7.16 9.13 10.83
C LEU A 335 -8.64 9.41 10.56
N LEU A 336 -9.32 8.61 9.72
CA LEU A 336 -10.75 8.73 9.48
C LEU A 336 -11.59 8.33 10.70
N GLN A 337 -11.14 7.34 11.47
CA GLN A 337 -11.77 6.98 12.75
C GLN A 337 -11.58 8.11 13.79
N ALA A 338 -10.37 8.67 13.86
CA ALA A 338 -10.06 9.75 14.80
C ALA A 338 -10.74 11.08 14.46
N HIS A 339 -10.94 11.35 13.17
CA HIS A 339 -11.57 12.57 12.66
C HIS A 339 -12.72 12.24 11.70
N PRO A 340 -13.88 11.79 12.22
CA PRO A 340 -15.04 11.48 11.40
C PRO A 340 -15.49 12.70 10.57
N GLY A 341 -15.74 12.51 9.28
CA GLY A 341 -16.16 13.57 8.36
C GLY A 341 -15.02 14.30 7.64
N SER A 342 -13.77 13.92 7.91
CA SER A 342 -12.60 14.38 7.15
C SER A 342 -12.70 14.00 5.69
N THR A 343 -12.37 14.93 4.81
CA THR A 343 -12.30 14.69 3.36
C THR A 343 -10.99 13.99 2.98
N PRO A 344 -10.95 13.28 1.83
CA PRO A 344 -9.70 12.70 1.34
C PRO A 344 -8.56 13.70 1.17
N ALA A 345 -8.88 14.93 0.73
CA ALA A 345 -7.90 16.01 0.59
C ALA A 345 -7.29 16.39 1.94
N GLN A 346 -8.09 16.45 3.02
CA GLN A 346 -7.59 16.71 4.37
C GLN A 346 -6.69 15.56 4.85
N ILE A 347 -7.10 14.30 4.66
CA ILE A 347 -6.26 13.14 5.02
C ILE A 347 -4.91 13.17 4.29
N LYS A 348 -4.94 13.37 2.97
CA LYS A 348 -3.73 13.52 2.14
C LYS A 348 -2.84 14.66 2.63
N GLN A 349 -3.42 15.84 2.84
CA GLN A 349 -2.70 17.02 3.32
C GLN A 349 -2.02 16.74 4.66
N ARG A 350 -2.75 16.16 5.62
CA ARG A 350 -2.19 15.85 6.96
C ARG A 350 -1.02 14.88 6.87
N LEU A 351 -1.15 13.80 6.11
CA LEU A 351 -0.05 12.84 5.90
C LEU A 351 1.19 13.48 5.28
N MET A 352 1.00 14.46 4.39
CA MET A 352 2.10 15.19 3.74
C MET A 352 2.72 16.26 4.65
N GLU A 353 1.92 17.09 5.30
CA GLU A 353 2.41 18.21 6.13
C GLU A 353 3.18 17.77 7.37
N THR A 354 2.87 16.58 7.88
CA THR A 354 3.47 16.05 9.12
C THR A 354 4.44 14.90 8.88
N ALA A 355 4.77 14.63 7.60
CA ALA A 355 5.77 13.64 7.26
C ALA A 355 7.15 14.04 7.80
N ILE A 356 7.95 13.04 8.16
CA ILE A 356 9.33 13.22 8.60
C ILE A 356 10.19 13.43 7.36
N ASP A 357 10.76 14.63 7.21
CA ASP A 357 11.69 14.95 6.12
C ASP A 357 12.97 14.11 6.24
N LEU A 358 13.29 13.39 5.16
CA LEU A 358 14.44 12.50 5.02
C LEU A 358 15.67 13.22 4.42
N GLY A 359 15.58 14.51 4.12
CA GLY A 359 16.67 15.31 3.55
C GLY A 359 16.94 15.04 2.06
N LEU A 360 15.95 14.50 1.33
CA LEU A 360 16.04 14.17 -0.09
C LEU A 360 15.18 15.12 -0.94
N ASP A 361 15.32 15.07 -2.26
CA ASP A 361 14.44 15.86 -3.13
C ASP A 361 13.00 15.31 -3.13
N ALA A 362 12.03 16.19 -3.39
CA ALA A 362 10.61 15.84 -3.29
C ALA A 362 10.17 14.79 -4.33
N ASN A 363 10.86 14.64 -5.47
CA ASN A 363 10.55 13.57 -6.42
C ASN A 363 11.09 12.20 -5.95
N THR A 364 11.90 12.18 -4.90
CA THR A 364 12.41 10.95 -4.29
C THR A 364 11.60 10.56 -3.07
N GLN A 365 11.42 11.46 -2.10
CA GLN A 365 10.77 11.14 -0.83
C GLN A 365 9.31 11.59 -0.73
N GLY A 366 8.82 12.41 -1.68
CA GLY A 366 7.58 13.17 -1.49
C GLY A 366 7.77 14.22 -0.40
N SER A 367 6.82 14.32 0.53
CA SER A 367 6.97 15.14 1.74
C SER A 367 7.81 14.47 2.84
N GLY A 368 8.25 13.23 2.64
CA GLY A 368 9.00 12.46 3.64
C GLY A 368 8.27 11.19 4.09
N ARG A 369 8.72 10.60 5.20
CA ARG A 369 8.13 9.37 5.75
C ARG A 369 6.93 9.68 6.65
N GLY A 370 5.78 9.09 6.38
CA GLY A 370 4.54 9.38 7.13
C GLY A 370 4.66 9.12 8.64
N ASP A 371 4.11 10.01 9.47
CA ASP A 371 3.96 9.86 10.92
C ASP A 371 2.48 10.02 11.27
N ILE A 372 1.83 8.93 11.69
CA ILE A 372 0.37 8.90 11.89
C ILE A 372 -0.03 9.74 13.09
N ILE A 373 0.80 9.79 14.14
CA ILE A 373 0.52 10.57 15.35
C ILE A 373 0.60 12.06 15.07
N ALA A 374 1.62 12.48 14.34
CA ALA A 374 1.73 13.87 13.92
C ALA A 374 0.55 14.25 13.00
N ALA A 375 0.17 13.37 12.07
CA ALA A 375 -0.96 13.59 11.17
C ALA A 375 -2.30 13.73 11.92
N ASN A 376 -2.44 13.06 13.07
CA ASN A 376 -3.62 13.10 13.93
C ASN A 376 -3.78 14.43 14.72
N ASP A 377 -2.72 15.23 14.89
CA ASP A 377 -2.81 16.50 15.64
C ASP A 377 -3.38 17.65 14.79
N TRP A 378 -4.71 17.75 14.75
CA TRP A 378 -5.45 18.72 13.94
C TRP A 378 -5.55 20.12 14.54
N THR A 379 -4.86 20.37 15.67
CA THR A 379 -4.96 21.64 16.41
C THR A 379 -4.30 22.83 15.69
N ALA A 380 -3.76 22.63 14.48
CA ALA A 380 -2.99 23.65 13.74
C ALA A 380 -3.47 23.97 12.30
N SER A 381 -4.44 23.26 11.70
CA SER A 381 -4.83 23.53 10.30
C SER A 381 -6.18 24.27 10.22
N PRO A 382 -6.25 25.48 9.64
CA PRO A 382 -7.54 26.06 9.27
C PRO A 382 -8.22 25.15 8.24
N PRO A 383 -9.57 25.05 8.25
CA PRO A 383 -10.28 24.24 7.27
C PRO A 383 -9.93 24.73 5.86
N LEU A 384 -9.65 23.78 4.96
CA LEU A 384 -9.46 24.08 3.54
C LEU A 384 -10.69 24.84 3.02
N PRO A 385 -10.50 25.85 2.15
CA PRO A 385 -11.63 26.42 1.43
C PRO A 385 -12.35 25.29 0.66
N PRO A 386 -13.69 25.35 0.54
CA PRO A 386 -14.43 24.37 -0.22
C PRO A 386 -13.88 24.27 -1.65
N PRO A 387 -13.96 23.08 -2.28
CA PRO A 387 -13.56 22.93 -3.66
C PRO A 387 -14.29 23.97 -4.53
N PRO A 388 -13.65 24.48 -5.60
CA PRO A 388 -14.31 25.38 -6.51
C PRO A 388 -15.60 24.71 -7.03
N PRO A 389 -16.70 25.47 -7.16
CA PRO A 389 -17.91 24.93 -7.75
C PRO A 389 -17.57 24.36 -9.15
N PRO A 390 -18.26 23.29 -9.57
CA PRO A 390 -18.09 22.76 -10.92
C PRO A 390 -18.23 23.90 -11.94
N PRO A 391 -17.45 23.88 -13.04
CA PRO A 391 -17.58 24.88 -14.08
C PRO A 391 -19.04 24.96 -14.51
N GLU A 392 -19.55 26.18 -14.57
CA GLU A 392 -20.90 26.46 -15.04
C GLU A 392 -21.05 25.81 -16.43
N PRO A 393 -22.14 25.06 -16.69
CA PRO A 393 -22.33 24.44 -18.00
C PRO A 393 -22.19 25.52 -19.07
N GLU A 394 -21.35 25.26 -20.07
CA GLU A 394 -21.21 26.17 -21.21
C GLU A 394 -22.62 26.49 -21.74
N PRO A 395 -22.95 27.77 -21.99
CA PRO A 395 -24.25 28.11 -22.54
C PRO A 395 -24.46 27.32 -23.83
N GLU A 396 -25.59 26.63 -23.91
CA GLU A 396 -25.98 25.95 -25.14
C GLU A 396 -25.83 26.94 -26.31
N PRO A 397 -25.16 26.53 -27.42
CA PRO A 397 -25.02 27.42 -28.56
C PRO A 397 -26.41 27.90 -28.99
N GLU A 398 -26.56 29.21 -29.12
CA GLU A 398 -27.80 29.81 -29.61
C GLU A 398 -28.22 29.10 -30.90
N PRO A 399 -29.49 28.68 -31.03
CA PRO A 399 -29.96 28.10 -32.27
C PRO A 399 -29.76 29.14 -33.38
N GLU A 400 -28.90 28.80 -34.34
CA GLU A 400 -28.71 29.55 -35.59
C GLU A 400 -30.09 29.99 -36.13
N PRO A 401 -30.32 31.28 -36.40
CA PRO A 401 -31.60 31.73 -36.94
C PRO A 401 -31.83 31.01 -38.27
N GLY A 402 -32.88 30.20 -38.30
CA GLY A 402 -33.26 29.37 -39.44
C GLY A 402 -33.26 30.20 -40.73
N GLY A 403 -32.26 29.95 -41.57
CA GLY A 403 -32.18 30.53 -42.90
C GLY A 403 -33.40 30.11 -43.72
N CYS A 404 -34.23 31.09 -44.06
CA CYS A 404 -35.23 30.95 -45.10
C CYS A 404 -34.55 30.55 -46.41
N TRP A 405 -34.82 29.35 -46.90
CA TRP A 405 -34.53 28.96 -48.26
C TRP A 405 -35.33 29.88 -49.21
N PRO A 406 -34.70 30.62 -50.13
CA PRO A 406 -35.45 31.34 -51.14
C PRO A 406 -36.01 30.34 -52.15
N PHE A 407 -37.33 30.37 -52.33
CA PHE A 407 -37.98 29.82 -53.52
C PHE A 407 -37.46 30.59 -54.75
N GLY A 408 -36.60 29.92 -55.53
CA GLY A 408 -36.16 30.38 -56.85
C GLY A 408 -37.06 29.79 -57.93
N ASP A 409 -37.79 30.68 -58.60
CA ASP A 409 -38.65 30.41 -59.74
C ASP A 409 -37.90 29.81 -60.93
N SER A 410 -38.64 29.08 -61.76
CA SER A 410 -38.22 28.45 -63.02
C SER A 410 -37.55 29.41 -64.01
N THR A 411 -36.46 28.99 -64.68
CA THR A 411 -36.32 28.90 -66.16
C THR A 411 -34.87 28.63 -66.64
N SER A 412 -34.76 27.69 -67.60
CA SER A 412 -33.79 27.54 -68.71
C SER A 412 -32.26 27.50 -68.49
N ALA A 413 -31.65 26.35 -68.82
CA ALA A 413 -30.50 26.18 -69.75
C ALA A 413 -30.13 24.67 -69.85
N GLN A 414 -30.50 23.98 -70.92
CA GLN A 414 -29.65 23.57 -72.06
C GLN A 414 -28.50 22.57 -71.79
N SER A 415 -28.81 21.30 -72.13
CA SER A 415 -28.06 20.32 -72.94
C SER A 415 -26.54 20.14 -72.80
N SER A 416 -26.14 18.94 -72.37
CA SER A 416 -25.29 17.96 -73.07
C SER A 416 -24.94 16.85 -72.05
N GLY A 417 -24.91 15.55 -72.30
CA GLY A 417 -25.12 14.69 -73.45
C GLY A 417 -24.73 13.27 -73.02
N SER A 418 -25.25 12.28 -73.74
CA SER A 418 -24.94 10.83 -73.70
C SER A 418 -25.76 9.92 -72.77
N ASN A 419 -26.58 9.11 -73.45
CA ASN A 419 -27.24 7.90 -73.00
C ASN A 419 -26.22 6.80 -72.67
N SER A 420 -26.55 5.90 -71.73
CA SER A 420 -26.59 4.42 -71.91
C SER A 420 -26.93 3.72 -70.57
N THR A 421 -28.17 3.27 -70.47
CA THR A 421 -28.69 1.99 -69.91
C THR A 421 -27.91 1.26 -68.78
N LEU A 422 -28.60 0.95 -67.64
CA LEU A 422 -29.08 -0.40 -67.24
C LEU A 422 -29.10 -0.65 -65.68
N TRP A 423 -30.23 -1.20 -65.17
CA TRP A 423 -30.57 -1.77 -63.83
C TRP A 423 -30.86 -0.79 -62.66
N ILE A 424 -32.11 -0.53 -62.20
CA ILE A 424 -33.08 -1.31 -61.35
C ILE A 424 -32.39 -1.85 -60.07
N VAL A 425 -32.70 -1.47 -58.82
CA VAL A 425 -33.92 -1.74 -58.01
C VAL A 425 -34.11 -0.72 -56.86
N ILE A 426 -35.40 -0.52 -56.51
CA ILE A 426 -36.10 0.35 -55.55
C ILE A 426 -35.89 -0.02 -54.05
N GLY A 427 -36.03 0.98 -53.16
CA GLY A 427 -36.23 0.79 -51.71
C GLY A 427 -36.61 2.07 -50.92
N ILE A 428 -37.79 2.62 -51.22
CA ILE A 428 -38.60 3.68 -50.54
C ILE A 428 -39.11 3.14 -49.17
N LEU A 429 -39.50 3.87 -48.11
CA LEU A 429 -39.46 5.25 -47.60
C LEU A 429 -40.19 5.22 -46.23
N LEU A 430 -40.08 6.31 -45.48
CA LEU A 430 -40.30 6.52 -44.05
C LEU A 430 -41.74 7.00 -43.70
N VAL A 431 -41.94 7.35 -42.41
CA VAL A 431 -42.94 8.24 -41.75
C VAL A 431 -44.31 7.60 -41.34
N LEU A 432 -44.92 7.76 -40.15
CA LEU A 432 -45.19 8.94 -39.29
C LEU A 432 -45.61 8.59 -37.84
N CYS A 433 -45.27 9.48 -36.89
CA CYS A 433 -45.69 9.56 -35.48
C CYS A 433 -47.04 10.28 -35.28
N ILE A 434 -47.73 10.04 -34.14
CA ILE A 434 -48.06 11.02 -33.06
C ILE A 434 -49.11 10.45 -32.07
N CYS A 435 -48.88 10.67 -30.77
CA CYS A 435 -49.75 10.39 -29.62
C CYS A 435 -50.67 11.58 -29.26
N VAL A 436 -51.87 11.32 -28.68
CA VAL A 436 -52.65 12.28 -27.85
C VAL A 436 -53.44 11.56 -26.71
N VAL A 437 -52.94 11.70 -25.47
CA VAL A 437 -53.52 12.21 -24.19
C VAL A 437 -55.02 12.01 -23.77
N CYS A 438 -55.17 11.48 -22.52
CA CYS A 438 -56.14 11.76 -21.41
C CYS A 438 -57.55 11.14 -21.21
N MET A 439 -57.72 10.65 -19.95
CA MET A 439 -58.85 10.77 -18.99
C MET A 439 -59.99 9.72 -18.88
N SER A 440 -60.47 9.59 -17.62
CA SER A 440 -61.57 8.80 -17.02
C SER A 440 -61.21 7.36 -16.58
N SER A 441 -61.03 7.02 -15.29
CA SER A 441 -61.90 7.05 -14.09
C SER A 441 -63.01 5.99 -14.09
N GLY A 442 -62.90 5.02 -13.16
CA GLY A 442 -64.06 4.49 -12.43
C GLY A 442 -64.33 2.98 -12.50
N PHE A 443 -64.23 2.34 -11.32
CA PHE A 443 -64.99 1.15 -10.85
C PHE A 443 -64.86 -0.15 -11.68
N ILE A 444 -64.51 -1.29 -11.09
CA ILE A 444 -65.40 -2.12 -10.27
C ILE A 444 -64.55 -3.10 -9.45
N ALA A 445 -64.87 -3.19 -8.14
CA ALA A 445 -64.56 -4.34 -7.31
C ALA A 445 -65.71 -5.35 -7.42
N LEU A 446 -65.42 -6.64 -7.60
CA LEU A 446 -66.23 -7.70 -7.00
C LEU A 446 -65.43 -9.00 -6.83
N ALA A 447 -65.70 -9.62 -5.69
CA ALA A 447 -65.01 -10.75 -5.09
C ALA A 447 -65.50 -12.12 -5.58
N LEU A 448 -64.89 -13.15 -4.97
CA LEU A 448 -65.27 -14.57 -4.84
C LEU A 448 -64.62 -15.49 -5.89
N ALA A 449 -63.60 -16.28 -5.53
CA ALA A 449 -63.58 -17.46 -4.65
C ALA A 449 -63.56 -18.74 -5.50
N ASN A 450 -62.50 -19.55 -5.38
CA ASN A 450 -62.57 -20.95 -4.96
C ASN A 450 -61.23 -21.69 -5.24
N TRP A 451 -60.84 -22.45 -4.21
CA TRP A 451 -59.75 -23.44 -4.05
C TRP A 451 -58.36 -22.91 -3.69
#